data_AF-A0A1F5L258-F1
#
_entry.id   AF-A0A1F5L258-F1
#
_cell.length_a   1.000
_cell.length_b   1.000
_cell.length_c   1.000
_cell.angle_alpha   90.00
_cell.angle_beta   90.00
_cell.angle_gamma   90.00
#
_symmetry.space_group_name_H-M   'P 1'
#
loop_
_entity.id
_entity.type
_entity.pdbx_description
1 polymer ?
#
loop_
_entity_poly.entity_id
_entity_poly.type
_entity_poly.pdbx_seq_one_letter_code
_entity_poly.pdbx_strand_id
1 'polypeptide(L)'
;MSTWPIPLSEEGTMKLTQNSQIRCFAHILNLVMKTILRSLGASSHKEACDFLDDVAKRSWKTIKAPTSPIAKLRLLVLWIARSPQRIQKWDNRPGCTKAIHYDVDTRWNSTFAMIERAEECRLQLEDTVNDEPDIEALRLTPEDWRQLSDIKKILVPFNEYTE
;
A
#
# COMPACT_ATOMS: atom_id res chain seq x y z
N MET A 1 -30.20 14.43 57.19
CA MET A 1 -29.78 15.61 56.43
C MET A 1 -28.32 15.87 56.78
N SER A 2 -27.37 15.35 55.99
CA SER A 2 -26.74 16.05 54.86
C SER A 2 -26.01 17.30 55.39
N THR A 3 -24.69 17.39 55.39
CA THR A 3 -23.83 17.37 54.20
C THR A 3 -22.36 17.16 54.60
N TRP A 4 -21.66 16.30 53.88
CA TRP A 4 -20.20 16.19 53.94
C TRP A 4 -19.58 17.35 53.14
N PRO A 5 -18.51 18.01 53.61
CA PRO A 5 -17.74 18.91 52.78
C PRO A 5 -16.86 18.06 51.85
N ILE A 6 -17.05 18.20 50.55
CA ILE A 6 -16.11 17.69 49.55
C ILE A 6 -14.88 18.59 49.63
N PRO A 7 -13.68 18.10 49.99
CA PRO A 7 -12.48 18.87 49.81
C PRO A 7 -12.21 18.92 48.29
N LEU A 8 -12.30 20.13 47.75
CA LEU A 8 -11.72 20.46 46.45
C LEU A 8 -10.23 20.15 46.53
N SER A 9 -9.78 19.10 45.83
CA SER A 9 -8.36 18.93 45.57
C SER A 9 -7.94 19.97 44.54
N GLU A 10 -7.04 20.87 44.93
CA GLU A 10 -6.41 21.93 44.13
C GLU A 10 -5.51 21.43 42.98
N GLU A 11 -5.62 20.17 42.59
CA GLU A 11 -4.76 19.61 41.56
C GLU A 11 -5.57 19.42 40.28
N GLY A 12 -5.28 20.26 39.28
CA GLY A 12 -5.74 20.15 37.89
C GLY A 12 -5.22 18.91 37.17
N THR A 13 -5.26 17.74 37.81
CA THR A 13 -4.86 16.47 37.23
C THR A 13 -6.10 15.71 36.79
N MET A 14 -6.32 15.68 35.47
CA MET A 14 -7.25 14.76 34.83
C MET A 14 -6.72 13.34 35.04
N LYS A 15 -7.35 12.58 35.94
CA LYS A 15 -7.01 11.16 36.17
C LYS A 15 -7.45 10.33 34.97
N LEU A 16 -6.49 10.00 34.10
CA LEU A 16 -6.67 8.99 33.07
C LEU A 16 -6.80 7.63 33.77
N THR A 17 -7.98 7.02 33.69
CA THR A 17 -8.25 5.69 34.24
C THR A 17 -7.38 4.63 33.53
N GLN A 18 -6.96 3.59 34.27
CA GLN A 18 -6.12 2.47 33.83
C GLN A 18 -6.78 1.61 32.73
N ASN A 19 -6.96 2.19 31.55
CA ASN A 19 -7.17 1.56 30.23
C ASN A 19 -7.35 2.58 29.09
N SER A 20 -7.12 3.87 29.34
CA SER A 20 -7.14 4.88 28.28
C SER A 20 -5.82 4.86 27.50
N GLN A 21 -5.68 3.87 26.60
CA GLN A 21 -4.64 3.91 25.57
C GLN A 21 -5.01 5.01 24.56
N ILE A 22 -4.51 6.22 24.78
CA ILE A 22 -4.52 7.26 23.76
C ILE A 22 -3.64 6.75 22.62
N ARG A 23 -4.24 6.48 21.46
CA ARG A 23 -3.49 6.13 20.25
C ARG A 23 -2.60 7.34 19.93
N CYS A 24 -1.30 7.11 19.74
CA CYS A 24 -0.40 8.20 19.34
C CYS A 24 -0.89 8.81 18.02
N PHE A 25 -0.64 10.11 17.81
CA PHE A 25 -1.06 10.81 16.60
C PHE A 25 -0.62 10.07 15.32
N ALA A 26 0.61 9.54 15.32
CA ALA A 26 1.14 8.70 14.23
C ALA A 26 0.29 7.43 13.98
N HIS A 27 -0.21 6.78 15.03
CA HIS A 27 -1.09 5.62 14.88
C HIS A 27 -2.47 6.02 14.32
N ILE A 28 -3.04 7.12 14.79
CA ILE A 28 -4.32 7.64 14.27
C ILE A 28 -4.17 7.98 12.79
N LEU A 29 -3.09 8.67 12.43
CA LEU A 29 -2.78 9.00 11.04
C LEU A 29 -2.64 7.74 10.18
N ASN A 30 -1.90 6.73 10.65
CA ASN A 30 -1.77 5.46 9.93
C ASN A 30 -3.13 4.77 9.71
N LEU A 31 -4.02 4.82 10.70
CA LEU A 31 -5.36 4.25 10.57
C LEU A 31 -6.20 5.01 9.52
N VAL A 32 -6.18 6.34 9.57
CA VAL A 32 -6.88 7.19 8.57
C VAL A 32 -6.36 6.90 7.17
N MET A 33 -5.04 6.84 6.99
CA MET A 33 -4.43 6.57 5.69
C MET A 33 -4.76 5.17 5.18
N LYS A 34 -4.78 4.15 6.04
CA LYS A 34 -5.23 2.80 5.67
C LYS A 34 -6.67 2.80 5.18
N THR A 35 -7.56 3.55 5.83
CA THR A 35 -8.95 3.70 5.40
C THR A 35 -9.06 4.38 4.04
N ILE A 36 -8.33 5.49 3.83
CA ILE A 36 -8.31 6.20 2.55
C ILE A 36 -7.80 5.28 1.43
N LEU A 37 -6.67 4.62 1.63
CA LEU A 37 -6.11 3.69 0.65
C LEU A 37 -7.07 2.53 0.34
N ARG A 38 -7.75 1.97 1.35
CA ARG A 38 -8.76 0.93 1.14
C ARG A 38 -9.97 1.46 0.35
N SER A 39 -10.40 2.71 0.57
CA SER A 39 -11.47 3.34 -0.24
C SER A 39 -11.04 3.60 -1.69
N LEU A 40 -9.75 3.80 -1.95
CA LEU A 40 -9.16 3.89 -3.29
C LEU A 40 -8.94 2.51 -3.94
N GLY A 41 -9.39 1.45 -3.27
CA GLY A 41 -9.30 0.08 -3.75
C GLY A 41 -7.91 -0.55 -3.62
N ALA A 42 -7.04 -0.01 -2.76
CA ALA A 42 -5.80 -0.68 -2.41
C ALA A 42 -6.10 -2.01 -1.70
N SER A 43 -5.62 -3.12 -2.26
CA SER A 43 -5.62 -4.41 -1.58
C SER A 43 -4.51 -4.47 -0.54
N SER A 44 -4.73 -5.23 0.53
CA SER A 44 -3.67 -5.65 1.45
C SER A 44 -2.70 -6.61 0.75
N HIS A 45 -1.49 -6.72 1.28
CA HIS A 45 -0.50 -7.72 0.92
C HIS A 45 -1.07 -9.13 1.00
N LYS A 46 -1.80 -9.43 2.08
CA LYS A 46 -2.42 -10.75 2.24
C LYS A 46 -3.41 -11.03 1.11
N GLU A 47 -4.34 -10.11 0.86
CA GLU A 47 -5.30 -10.25 -0.25
C GLU A 47 -4.58 -10.39 -1.61
N ALA A 48 -3.46 -9.68 -1.83
CA ALA A 48 -2.67 -9.79 -3.05
C ALA A 48 -1.94 -11.14 -3.18
N CYS A 49 -1.38 -11.68 -2.09
CA CYS A 49 -0.78 -13.00 -2.05
C CYS A 49 -1.81 -14.09 -2.33
N ASP A 50 -2.93 -14.06 -1.61
CA ASP A 50 -4.04 -15.00 -1.77
C ASP A 50 -4.56 -14.98 -3.22
N PHE A 51 -4.71 -13.79 -3.81
CA PHE A 51 -5.12 -13.63 -5.20
C PHE A 51 -4.12 -14.29 -6.18
N LEU A 52 -2.82 -14.06 -6.02
CA LEU A 52 -1.81 -14.68 -6.89
C LEU A 52 -1.71 -16.19 -6.69
N ASP A 53 -1.97 -16.70 -5.49
CA ASP A 53 -2.05 -18.14 -5.23
C ASP A 53 -3.23 -18.79 -5.94
N ASP A 54 -4.38 -18.12 -5.95
CA ASP A 54 -5.57 -18.57 -6.67
C ASP A 54 -5.35 -18.53 -8.18
N VAL A 55 -4.70 -17.48 -8.68
CA VAL A 55 -4.32 -17.39 -10.10
C VAL A 55 -3.35 -18.50 -10.49
N ALA A 56 -2.36 -18.83 -9.64
CA ALA A 56 -1.44 -19.92 -9.91
C ALA A 56 -2.16 -21.28 -10.03
N LYS A 57 -3.29 -21.45 -9.33
CA LYS A 57 -4.12 -22.67 -9.39
C LYS A 57 -5.09 -22.69 -10.57
N ARG A 58 -5.63 -21.55 -11.00
CA ARG A 58 -6.76 -21.47 -11.95
C ARG A 58 -6.47 -20.78 -13.29
N SER A 59 -5.38 -20.03 -13.41
CA SER A 59 -5.01 -19.13 -14.52
C SER A 59 -5.68 -17.75 -14.52
N TRP A 60 -4.94 -16.75 -15.03
CA TRP A 60 -5.39 -15.37 -15.29
C TRP A 60 -6.56 -15.26 -16.26
N LYS A 61 -6.79 -16.27 -17.09
CA LYS A 61 -7.93 -16.29 -18.05
C LYS A 61 -9.28 -16.49 -17.35
N THR A 62 -9.29 -17.07 -16.15
CA THR A 62 -10.52 -17.42 -15.43
C THR A 62 -10.81 -16.46 -14.27
N ILE A 63 -9.79 -15.79 -13.74
CA ILE A 63 -9.91 -14.86 -12.61
C ILE A 63 -9.92 -13.42 -13.11
N LYS A 64 -10.93 -12.66 -12.68
CA LYS A 64 -11.02 -11.23 -12.98
C LYS A 64 -10.01 -10.45 -12.12
N ALA A 65 -9.05 -9.79 -12.78
CA ALA A 65 -8.12 -8.89 -12.12
C ALA A 65 -8.85 -7.68 -11.47
N PRO A 66 -8.28 -7.11 -10.39
CA PRO A 66 -8.83 -5.91 -9.78
C PRO A 66 -8.82 -4.73 -10.77
N THR A 67 -9.79 -3.83 -10.60
CA THR A 67 -9.90 -2.61 -11.41
C THR A 67 -9.13 -1.44 -10.82
N SER A 68 -8.87 -1.43 -9.51
CA SER A 68 -8.12 -0.33 -8.86
C SER A 68 -6.67 -0.32 -9.35
N PRO A 69 -6.15 0.84 -9.79
CA PRO A 69 -4.75 0.99 -10.21
C PRO A 69 -3.75 0.55 -9.14
N ILE A 70 -4.01 0.87 -7.86
CA ILE A 70 -3.12 0.52 -6.75
C ILE A 70 -3.05 -1.00 -6.60
N ALA A 71 -4.20 -1.68 -6.66
CA ALA A 71 -4.26 -3.12 -6.53
C ALA A 71 -3.59 -3.83 -7.72
N LYS A 72 -3.80 -3.34 -8.95
CA LYS A 72 -3.10 -3.85 -10.14
C LYS A 72 -1.58 -3.71 -10.00
N LEU A 73 -1.11 -2.52 -9.64
CA LEU A 73 0.32 -2.26 -9.45
C LEU A 73 0.90 -3.18 -8.36
N ARG A 74 0.21 -3.30 -7.23
CA ARG A 74 0.60 -4.22 -6.13
C ARG A 74 0.73 -5.66 -6.60
N LEU A 75 -0.25 -6.15 -7.37
CA LEU A 75 -0.20 -7.51 -7.94
C LEU A 75 0.95 -7.67 -8.94
N LEU A 76 1.20 -6.67 -9.79
CA LEU A 76 2.26 -6.72 -10.79
C LEU A 76 3.65 -6.79 -10.13
N VAL A 77 3.91 -5.89 -9.19
CA VAL A 77 5.16 -5.86 -8.41
C VAL A 77 5.35 -7.18 -7.65
N LEU A 78 4.30 -7.65 -6.97
CA LEU A 78 4.36 -8.89 -6.22
C LEU A 78 4.57 -10.11 -7.14
N TRP A 79 3.92 -10.15 -8.31
CA TRP A 79 4.10 -11.22 -9.28
C TRP A 79 5.55 -11.35 -9.76
N ILE A 80 6.22 -10.21 -9.99
CA ILE A 80 7.66 -10.16 -10.31
C ILE A 80 8.47 -10.69 -9.13
N ALA A 81 8.22 -10.19 -7.92
CA ALA A 81 8.97 -10.51 -6.71
C ALA A 81 8.79 -11.97 -6.22
N ARG A 82 7.80 -12.71 -6.72
CA ARG A 82 7.49 -14.08 -6.27
C ARG A 82 8.24 -15.20 -7.00
N SER A 83 9.09 -14.89 -7.98
CA SER A 83 9.89 -15.91 -8.70
C SER A 83 11.33 -15.43 -8.91
N PRO A 84 12.35 -16.23 -8.53
CA PRO A 84 13.75 -15.89 -8.79
C PRO A 84 14.04 -15.60 -10.26
N GLN A 85 13.41 -16.35 -11.17
CA GLN A 85 13.56 -16.16 -12.62
C GLN A 85 12.99 -14.81 -13.08
N ARG A 86 11.85 -14.40 -12.53
CA ARG A 86 11.21 -13.11 -12.85
C ARG A 86 12.00 -11.94 -12.26
N ILE A 87 12.51 -12.08 -11.03
CA ILE A 87 13.44 -11.12 -10.42
C ILE A 87 14.67 -10.97 -11.30
N GLN A 88 15.30 -12.07 -11.71
CA GLN A 88 16.47 -12.01 -12.58
C GLN A 88 16.15 -11.35 -13.93
N LYS A 89 15.01 -11.67 -14.55
CA LYS A 89 14.55 -11.03 -15.79
C LYS A 89 14.35 -9.53 -15.59
N TRP A 90 13.78 -9.13 -14.46
CA TRP A 90 13.60 -7.73 -14.07
C TRP A 90 14.93 -7.00 -13.86
N ASP A 91 15.84 -7.59 -13.10
CA ASP A 91 17.15 -7.00 -12.77
C ASP A 91 18.05 -6.83 -14.00
N ASN A 92 17.85 -7.66 -15.03
CA ASN A 92 18.57 -7.55 -16.30
C ASN A 92 18.02 -6.45 -17.23
N ARG A 93 16.90 -5.79 -16.89
CA ARG A 93 16.32 -4.75 -17.75
C ARG A 93 17.13 -3.44 -17.68
N PRO A 94 17.48 -2.83 -18.83
CA PRO A 94 18.24 -1.59 -18.84
C PRO A 94 17.43 -0.45 -18.21
N GLY A 95 18.12 0.44 -17.50
CA GLY A 95 17.53 1.65 -16.90
C GLY A 95 16.81 1.43 -15.55
N CYS A 96 16.69 0.19 -15.06
CA CYS A 96 16.17 -0.09 -13.73
C CYS A 96 17.32 -0.44 -12.78
N THR A 97 17.76 0.52 -11.95
CA THR A 97 18.91 0.31 -11.04
C THR A 97 18.52 -0.20 -9.65
N LYS A 98 17.24 -0.33 -9.32
CA LYS A 98 16.75 -0.76 -8.00
C LYS A 98 15.45 -1.56 -8.12
N ALA A 99 15.33 -2.64 -7.36
CA ALA A 99 14.08 -3.39 -7.26
C ALA A 99 12.92 -2.46 -6.83
N ILE A 100 11.70 -2.73 -7.31
CA ILE A 100 10.51 -2.14 -6.70
C ILE A 100 10.33 -2.87 -5.37
N HIS A 101 10.90 -2.31 -4.31
CA HIS A 101 10.80 -2.88 -2.97
C HIS A 101 9.33 -2.93 -2.55
N TYR A 102 8.79 -4.14 -2.49
CA TYR A 102 7.48 -4.38 -1.93
C TYR A 102 7.62 -4.53 -0.41
N ASP A 103 7.14 -3.55 0.36
CA ASP A 103 7.11 -3.64 1.82
C ASP A 103 5.69 -3.95 2.33
N VAL A 104 5.64 -4.89 3.27
CA VAL A 104 4.46 -5.52 3.88
C VAL A 104 3.65 -4.50 4.65
N ASP A 105 2.49 -4.10 4.10
CA ASP A 105 1.22 -3.58 4.70
C ASP A 105 1.20 -2.65 5.92
N THR A 106 2.34 -2.25 6.46
CA THR A 106 2.35 -1.66 7.78
C THR A 106 2.10 -0.17 7.76
N ARG A 107 2.37 0.54 6.65
CA ARG A 107 2.24 2.00 6.54
C ARG A 107 1.94 2.47 5.11
N TRP A 108 1.32 3.64 4.98
CA TRP A 108 1.11 4.30 3.69
C TRP A 108 2.43 4.61 2.96
N ASN A 109 3.55 4.69 3.67
CA ASN A 109 4.91 4.82 3.12
C ASN A 109 5.22 3.70 2.13
N SER A 110 4.80 2.44 2.38
CA SER A 110 5.08 1.35 1.44
C SER A 110 4.28 1.49 0.15
N THR A 111 3.05 2.02 0.23
CA THR A 111 2.25 2.30 -0.96
C THR A 111 2.81 3.51 -1.72
N PHE A 112 3.25 4.55 -1.01
CA PHE A 112 3.93 5.70 -1.60
C PHE A 112 5.21 5.27 -2.35
N ALA A 113 6.13 4.59 -1.67
CA ALA A 113 7.38 4.11 -2.25
C ALA A 113 7.16 3.15 -3.43
N MET A 114 6.16 2.27 -3.35
CA MET A 114 5.77 1.40 -4.47
C MET A 114 5.33 2.21 -5.69
N ILE A 115 4.52 3.25 -5.50
CA ILE A 115 4.03 4.09 -6.61
C ILE A 115 5.18 4.93 -7.18
N GLU A 116 5.97 5.58 -6.32
CA GLU A 116 7.11 6.39 -6.73
C GLU A 116 8.10 5.57 -7.57
N ARG A 117 8.49 4.40 -7.07
CA ARG A 117 9.43 3.52 -7.78
C ARG A 117 8.83 2.93 -9.05
N ALA A 118 7.52 2.68 -9.08
CA ALA A 118 6.84 2.20 -10.29
C ALA A 118 6.81 3.26 -11.40
N GLU A 119 6.67 4.54 -11.06
CA GLU A 119 6.76 5.63 -12.05
C GLU A 119 8.17 5.74 -12.64
N GLU A 120 9.21 5.61 -11.82
CA GLU A 120 10.60 5.58 -12.29
C GLU A 120 10.90 4.38 -13.20
N CYS A 121 10.24 3.25 -12.96
CA CYS A 121 10.41 1.99 -13.70
C CYS A 121 9.27 1.69 -14.67
N ARG A 122 8.54 2.72 -15.13
CA ARG A 122 7.32 2.54 -15.93
C ARG A 122 7.55 1.74 -17.21
N LEU A 123 8.61 2.05 -17.94
CA LEU A 123 8.94 1.35 -19.19
C LEU A 123 9.22 -0.13 -18.94
N GLN A 124 9.93 -0.45 -17.86
CA GLN A 124 10.27 -1.83 -17.50
C GLN A 124 9.04 -2.63 -17.03
N LEU A 125 8.08 -1.98 -16.38
CA LEU A 125 6.78 -2.58 -16.07
C LEU A 125 5.99 -2.86 -17.34
N GLU A 126 5.94 -1.90 -18.27
CA GLU A 126 5.29 -2.09 -19.57
C GLU A 126 5.93 -3.24 -20.37
N ASP A 127 7.27 -3.29 -20.44
CA ASP A 127 8.01 -4.40 -21.07
C ASP A 127 7.73 -5.74 -20.40
N THR A 128 7.60 -5.75 -19.07
CA THR A 128 7.28 -6.98 -18.33
C THR A 128 5.91 -7.52 -18.71
N VAL A 129 4.92 -6.66 -18.87
CA VAL A 129 3.59 -7.08 -19.34
C VAL A 129 3.64 -7.50 -20.81
N ASN A 130 4.41 -6.80 -21.65
CA ASN A 130 4.56 -7.15 -23.08
C ASN A 130 5.19 -8.54 -23.27
N ASP A 131 6.17 -8.90 -22.44
CA ASP A 131 6.85 -10.19 -22.53
C ASP A 131 6.03 -11.35 -21.95
N GLU A 132 5.02 -11.06 -21.14
CA GLU A 132 4.29 -12.02 -20.31
C GLU A 132 2.78 -11.89 -20.55
N PRO A 133 2.22 -12.52 -21.60
CA PRO A 133 0.82 -12.34 -21.99
C PRO A 133 -0.17 -12.81 -20.92
N ASP A 134 0.26 -13.70 -20.02
CA ASP A 134 -0.56 -14.18 -18.91
C ASP A 134 -0.94 -13.06 -17.92
N ILE A 135 -0.10 -12.03 -17.76
CA ILE A 135 -0.36 -10.92 -16.84
C ILE A 135 -0.94 -9.69 -17.53
N GLU A 136 -1.40 -9.79 -18.78
CA GLU A 136 -2.01 -8.69 -19.53
C GLU A 136 -3.16 -8.02 -18.77
N ALA A 137 -3.89 -8.78 -17.96
CA ALA A 137 -4.96 -8.26 -17.11
C ALA A 137 -4.50 -7.24 -16.04
N LEU A 138 -3.20 -7.21 -15.73
CA LEU A 138 -2.57 -6.26 -14.81
C LEU A 138 -2.04 -5.00 -15.50
N ARG A 139 -2.17 -4.88 -16.83
CA ARG A 139 -1.69 -3.70 -17.56
C ARG A 139 -2.31 -2.43 -16.97
N LEU A 140 -1.43 -1.48 -16.66
CA LEU A 140 -1.78 -0.14 -16.22
C LEU A 140 -1.95 0.75 -17.44
N THR A 141 -3.16 1.26 -17.62
CA THR A 141 -3.51 2.22 -18.67
C THR A 141 -2.95 3.61 -18.35
N PRO A 142 -2.91 4.55 -19.32
CA PRO A 142 -2.53 5.94 -19.04
C PRO A 142 -3.37 6.60 -17.94
N GLU A 143 -4.66 6.25 -17.84
CA GLU A 143 -5.54 6.74 -16.78
C GLU A 143 -5.22 6.09 -15.42
N ASP A 144 -4.86 4.79 -15.40
CA ASP A 144 -4.38 4.13 -14.18
C ASP A 144 -3.12 4.84 -13.64
N TRP A 145 -2.16 5.18 -14.52
CA TRP A 145 -0.97 5.93 -14.16
C TRP A 145 -1.27 7.33 -13.62
N ARG A 146 -2.23 8.03 -14.21
CA ARG A 146 -2.67 9.33 -13.71
C ARG A 146 -3.26 9.23 -12.30
N GLN A 147 -4.12 8.24 -12.07
CA GLN A 147 -4.69 7.99 -10.74
C GLN A 147 -3.61 7.64 -9.72
N LEU A 148 -2.63 6.80 -10.07
CA LEU A 148 -1.49 6.49 -9.21
C LEU A 148 -0.70 7.74 -8.84
N SER A 149 -0.43 8.63 -9.81
CA SER A 149 0.22 9.92 -9.56
C SER A 149 -0.61 10.80 -8.59
N ASP A 150 -1.94 10.85 -8.76
CA ASP A 150 -2.80 11.64 -7.87
C ASP A 150 -2.83 11.07 -6.45
N ILE A 151 -2.84 9.74 -6.31
CA ILE A 151 -2.69 9.06 -5.02
C ILE A 151 -1.34 9.40 -4.40
N LYS A 152 -0.24 9.35 -5.18
CA LYS A 152 1.09 9.73 -4.72
C LYS A 152 1.09 11.15 -4.15
N LYS A 153 0.50 12.13 -4.84
CA LYS A 153 0.40 13.52 -4.35
C LYS A 153 -0.35 13.63 -3.02
N ILE A 154 -1.38 12.81 -2.80
CA ILE A 154 -2.08 12.76 -1.51
C ILE A 154 -1.16 12.21 -0.42
N LEU A 155 -0.31 11.24 -0.75
CA LEU A 155 0.62 10.60 0.18
C LEU A 155 1.86 11.44 0.51
N VAL A 156 2.35 12.28 -0.42
CA VAL A 156 3.55 13.14 -0.26
C VAL A 156 3.61 13.87 1.09
N PRO A 157 2.61 14.68 1.49
CA PRO A 157 2.70 15.44 2.73
C PRO A 157 2.86 14.51 3.93
N PHE A 158 2.20 13.35 3.94
CA PHE A 158 2.35 12.40 5.03
C PHE A 158 3.77 11.81 5.08
N ASN A 159 4.42 11.63 3.93
CA ASN A 159 5.82 11.20 3.83
C ASN A 159 6.77 12.19 4.46
N GLU A 160 6.68 13.45 4.06
CA GLU A 160 7.56 14.51 4.51
C GLU A 160 7.49 14.78 6.02
N TYR A 161 6.33 14.53 6.67
CA TYR A 161 6.14 14.79 8.10
C TYR A 161 6.38 13.58 9.02
N THR A 162 6.75 12.41 8.49
CA THR A 162 6.93 11.19 9.31
C THR A 162 8.21 10.41 9.06
N GLU A 163 9.02 10.80 8.06
CA GLU A 163 10.40 10.35 7.88
C GLU A 163 11.41 11.25 8.60
#